data_AF-A0AAE3GM01-F1
#
_entry.id   AF-A0AAE3GM01-F1
#
_cell.length_a   1.000
_cell.length_b   1.000
_cell.length_c   1.000
_cell.angle_alpha   90.00
_cell.angle_beta   90.00
_cell.angle_gamma   90.00
#
_symmetry.space_group_name_H-M   'P 1'
#
loop_
_entity.id
_entity.type
_entity.pdbx_description
1 polymer ?
#
loop_
_entity_poly.entity_id
_entity_poly.type
_entity_poly.pdbx_seq_one_letter_code
_entity_poly.pdbx_strand_id
1 'polypeptide(L)'
;MGFDVVPDELRTFASGLKDRGGQVGEVATAADGVSLGVDTFGVIGQIFVGSAKQAAGEAAAGLKALSETLADDGDNTNATADTYADTDDGNASGLGGKA
;
A
#
# COMPACT_ATOMS: atom_id res chain seq x y z
N MET A 1 19.82 24.64 6.27
CA MET A 1 19.95 23.35 5.59
C MET A 1 18.55 22.97 5.16
N GLY A 2 18.23 23.15 3.89
CA GLY A 2 16.94 22.74 3.33
C GLY A 2 17.05 21.30 2.90
N PHE A 3 16.03 20.50 3.18
CA PHE A 3 15.88 19.21 2.52
C PHE A 3 15.53 19.53 1.07
N ASP A 4 16.35 19.06 0.13
CA ASP A 4 16.08 19.13 -1.30
C ASP A 4 15.04 18.04 -1.60
N VAL A 5 13.80 18.29 -1.18
CA VAL A 5 12.69 17.37 -1.44
C VAL A 5 12.22 17.65 -2.85
N VAL A 6 12.66 16.82 -3.79
CA VAL A 6 12.19 16.92 -5.17
C VAL A 6 10.77 16.36 -5.22
N PRO A 7 9.72 17.16 -5.53
CA PRO A 7 8.34 16.66 -5.57
C PRO A 7 8.16 15.44 -6.48
N ASP A 8 8.96 15.34 -7.53
CA ASP A 8 8.95 14.20 -8.45
C ASP A 8 9.47 12.89 -7.82
N GLU A 9 10.43 12.97 -6.89
CA GLU A 9 10.89 11.80 -6.14
C GLU A 9 9.81 11.32 -5.17
N LEU A 10 9.08 12.24 -4.52
CA LEU A 10 7.93 11.90 -3.69
C LEU A 10 6.81 11.25 -4.50
N ARG A 11 6.49 11.78 -5.68
CA ARG A 11 5.49 11.19 -6.58
C ARG A 11 5.91 9.79 -7.05
N THR A 12 7.20 9.60 -7.34
CA THR A 12 7.76 8.29 -7.69
C THR A 12 7.63 7.30 -6.53
N PHE A 13 7.95 7.73 -5.31
CA PHE A 13 7.80 6.91 -4.11
C PHE A 13 6.34 6.54 -3.85
N ALA A 14 5.42 7.51 -3.98
CA ALA A 14 3.98 7.32 -3.87
C ALA A 14 3.45 6.28 -4.87
N SER A 15 3.86 6.37 -6.14
CA SER A 15 3.52 5.35 -7.15
C SER A 15 4.00 3.97 -6.73
N GLY A 16 5.26 3.86 -6.27
CA GLY A 16 5.80 2.59 -5.82
C GLY A 16 5.07 2.01 -4.61
N LEU A 17 4.56 2.85 -3.69
CA LEU A 17 3.72 2.38 -2.58
C LEU A 17 2.40 1.81 -3.08
N LYS A 18 1.73 2.49 -4.01
CA LYS A 18 0.48 2.01 -4.62
C LYS A 18 0.66 0.70 -5.38
N ASP A 19 1.74 0.58 -6.14
CA ASP A 19 2.06 -0.66 -6.88
C ASP A 19 2.25 -1.84 -5.92
N ARG A 20 2.99 -1.62 -4.82
CA ARG A 20 3.17 -2.63 -3.76
C ARG A 20 1.85 -2.97 -3.07
N GLY A 21 1.00 -1.97 -2.81
CA GLY A 21 -0.35 -2.18 -2.30
C GLY A 21 -1.15 -3.11 -3.22
N GLY A 22 -1.19 -2.81 -4.52
CA GLY A 22 -1.86 -3.66 -5.51
C GLY A 22 -1.36 -5.10 -5.51
N GLN A 23 -0.04 -5.30 -5.52
CA GLN A 23 0.57 -6.64 -5.45
C GLN A 23 0.18 -7.39 -4.18
N VAL A 24 0.18 -6.72 -3.02
CA VAL A 24 -0.25 -7.32 -1.74
C VAL A 24 -1.73 -7.68 -1.78
N GLY A 25 -2.58 -6.85 -2.39
CA GLY A 25 -4.01 -7.13 -2.58
C GLY A 25 -4.28 -8.36 -3.46
N GLU A 26 -3.48 -8.55 -4.51
CA GLU A 26 -3.53 -9.76 -5.34
C GLU A 26 -3.18 -11.02 -4.53
N VAL A 27 -2.12 -10.95 -3.71
CA VAL A 27 -1.74 -12.05 -2.81
C VAL A 27 -2.82 -12.32 -1.77
N ALA A 28 -3.46 -11.29 -1.23
CA ALA A 28 -4.57 -11.44 -0.28
C ALA A 28 -5.74 -12.20 -0.91
N THR A 29 -6.10 -11.85 -2.15
CA THR A 29 -7.14 -12.54 -2.94
C THR A 29 -6.77 -14.01 -3.17
N ALA A 30 -5.52 -14.28 -3.52
CA ALA A 30 -5.04 -15.64 -3.72
C ALA A 30 -5.09 -16.48 -2.43
N ALA A 31 -4.72 -15.89 -1.29
CA ALA A 31 -4.77 -16.55 0.02
C ALA A 31 -6.20 -16.89 0.46
N ASP A 32 -7.17 -16.00 0.17
CA ASP A 32 -8.59 -16.20 0.42
C ASP A 32 -9.18 -17.33 -0.45
N GLY A 33 -8.64 -17.50 -1.67
CA GLY A 33 -9.08 -18.50 -2.64
C GLY A 33 -8.54 -19.93 -2.41
N VAL A 34 -7.70 -20.17 -1.40
CA VAL A 34 -7.12 -21.50 -1.16
C VAL A 34 -8.19 -22.45 -0.66
N SER A 35 -8.40 -23.55 -1.39
CA SER A 35 -9.26 -24.64 -0.93
C SER A 35 -8.59 -25.39 0.21
N LEU A 36 -9.22 -25.38 1.39
CA LEU A 36 -8.74 -26.06 2.60
C LEU A 36 -9.70 -27.18 3.03
N GLY A 37 -10.39 -27.79 2.07
CA GLY A 37 -11.38 -28.84 2.29
C GLY A 37 -10.82 -30.26 2.39
N VAL A 38 -11.72 -31.24 2.28
CA VAL A 38 -11.39 -32.69 2.25
C VAL A 38 -10.45 -33.02 1.09
N ASP A 39 -10.56 -32.31 -0.02
CA ASP A 39 -9.67 -32.48 -1.18
C ASP A 39 -8.21 -32.10 -0.89
N THR A 40 -7.99 -31.23 0.11
CA THR A 40 -6.66 -30.72 0.48
C THR A 40 -6.07 -31.47 1.68
N PHE A 41 -6.87 -31.71 2.72
CA PHE A 41 -6.39 -32.33 3.98
C PHE A 41 -6.75 -33.81 4.11
N GLY A 42 -7.53 -34.38 3.20
CA GLY A 42 -8.07 -35.72 3.32
C GLY A 42 -9.01 -35.89 4.52
N VAL A 43 -9.50 -37.11 4.72
CA VAL A 43 -10.43 -37.46 5.82
C VAL A 43 -9.76 -37.36 7.20
N ILE A 44 -8.46 -37.70 7.30
CA ILE A 44 -7.73 -37.69 8.59
C ILE A 44 -7.34 -36.26 8.99
N GLY A 45 -6.99 -35.39 8.03
CA GLY A 45 -6.58 -34.02 8.30
C GLY A 45 -7.74 -33.06 8.62
N GLN A 46 -8.99 -33.51 8.62
CA GLN A 46 -10.17 -32.68 8.85
C GLN A 46 -10.14 -31.93 10.19
N ILE A 47 -9.51 -32.50 11.22
CA ILE A 47 -9.40 -31.86 12.54
C ILE A 47 -8.59 -30.55 12.49
N PHE A 48 -7.73 -30.38 11.49
CA PHE A 48 -6.90 -29.20 11.30
C PHE A 48 -7.53 -28.16 10.36
N VAL A 49 -8.59 -28.53 9.62
CA VAL A 49 -9.23 -27.66 8.61
C VAL A 49 -9.76 -26.38 9.23
N GLY A 50 -10.36 -26.46 10.43
CA GLY A 50 -10.87 -25.28 11.13
C GLY A 50 -9.77 -24.25 11.40
N SER A 51 -8.67 -24.69 12.02
CA SER A 51 -7.52 -23.83 12.31
C SER A 51 -6.81 -23.33 11.05
N ALA A 52 -6.71 -24.16 10.01
CA ALA A 52 -6.13 -23.76 8.73
C ALA A 52 -6.96 -22.67 8.04
N LYS A 53 -8.30 -22.83 8.02
CA LYS A 53 -9.22 -21.82 7.47
C LYS A 53 -9.16 -20.52 8.26
N GLN A 54 -9.11 -20.60 9.57
CA GLN A 54 -8.98 -19.42 10.43
C GLN A 54 -7.67 -18.68 10.14
N ALA A 55 -6.52 -19.38 10.14
CA ALA A 55 -5.22 -18.77 9.88
C ALA A 55 -5.14 -18.16 8.47
N ALA A 56 -5.70 -18.85 7.46
CA ALA A 56 -5.76 -18.32 6.09
C ALA A 56 -6.63 -17.05 6.01
N GLY A 57 -7.78 -17.03 6.69
CA GLY A 57 -8.65 -15.86 6.77
C GLY A 57 -7.99 -14.67 7.47
N GLU A 58 -7.32 -14.90 8.60
CA GLU A 58 -6.57 -13.87 9.34
C GLU A 58 -5.41 -13.31 8.48
N ALA A 59 -4.68 -14.17 7.77
CA ALA A 59 -3.63 -13.75 6.85
C ALA A 59 -4.19 -12.92 5.68
N ALA A 60 -5.28 -13.37 5.05
CA ALA A 60 -5.92 -12.64 3.95
C ALA A 60 -6.43 -11.27 4.42
N ALA A 61 -7.02 -11.19 5.62
CA ALA A 61 -7.46 -9.92 6.21
C ALA A 61 -6.29 -8.98 6.50
N GLY A 62 -5.19 -9.49 7.07
CA GLY A 62 -3.98 -8.70 7.33
C GLY A 62 -3.34 -8.16 6.05
N LEU A 63 -3.30 -8.97 4.99
CA LEU A 63 -2.81 -8.53 3.67
C LEU A 63 -3.72 -7.46 3.04
N LYS A 64 -5.05 -7.59 3.15
CA LYS A 64 -5.98 -6.55 2.69
C LYS A 64 -5.73 -5.22 3.43
N ALA A 65 -5.60 -5.26 4.75
CA ALA A 65 -5.31 -4.06 5.55
C ALA A 65 -3.95 -3.43 5.20
N LEU A 66 -2.93 -4.24 4.92
CA LEU A 66 -1.63 -3.75 4.47
C LEU A 66 -1.72 -3.10 3.09
N SER A 67 -2.46 -3.70 2.16
CA SER A 67 -2.71 -3.13 0.83
C SER A 67 -3.36 -1.74 0.93
N GLU A 68 -4.37 -1.60 1.78
CA GLU A 68 -5.05 -0.32 2.03
C GLU A 68 -4.09 0.71 2.63
N THR A 69 -3.31 0.33 3.65
CA THR A 69 -2.33 1.23 4.28
C THR A 69 -1.30 1.74 3.28
N LEU A 70 -0.79 0.87 2.39
CA LEU A 70 0.16 1.27 1.35
C LEU A 70 -0.45 2.23 0.33
N ALA A 71 -1.74 2.07 0.01
CA ALA A 71 -2.45 3.01 -0.84
C ALA A 71 -2.59 4.39 -0.18
N ASP A 72 -3.01 4.41 1.10
CA ASP A 72 -3.15 5.62 1.90
C ASP A 72 -1.81 6.36 2.07
N ASP A 73 -0.73 5.64 2.36
CA ASP A 73 0.62 6.22 2.44
C ASP A 73 1.07 6.82 1.10
N GLY A 74 0.70 6.18 -0.01
CA GLY A 74 0.93 6.72 -1.35
C GLY A 74 0.17 8.02 -1.58
N ASP A 75 -1.09 8.11 -1.17
CA ASP A 75 -1.90 9.32 -1.27
C ASP A 75 -1.35 10.46 -0.39
N ASN A 76 -0.97 10.15 0.85
CA ASN A 76 -0.34 11.12 1.76
C ASN A 76 1.00 11.64 1.24
N THR A 77 1.78 10.76 0.61
CA THR A 77 3.06 11.15 -0.02
C THR A 77 2.83 12.09 -1.21
N ASN A 78 1.81 11.82 -2.04
CA ASN A 78 1.45 12.75 -3.12
C ASN A 78 0.98 14.10 -2.57
N ALA A 79 0.13 14.11 -1.53
CA ALA A 79 -0.31 15.35 -0.89
C ALA A 79 0.87 16.16 -0.33
N THR A 80 1.89 15.47 0.18
CA THR A 80 3.14 16.09 0.62
C THR A 80 3.91 16.70 -0.56
N ALA A 81 4.00 16.00 -1.69
CA ALA A 81 4.65 16.51 -2.90
C ALA A 81 3.95 17.77 -3.43
N ASP A 82 2.62 17.79 -3.43
CA ASP A 82 1.83 18.95 -3.86
C ASP A 82 2.04 20.14 -2.92
N THR A 83 2.12 19.89 -1.60
CA THR A 83 2.43 20.95 -0.61
C THR A 83 3.80 21.59 -0.87
N TYR A 84 4.81 20.80 -1.23
CA TYR A 84 6.13 21.32 -1.59
C TYR A 84 6.08 22.14 -2.88
N ALA A 85 5.43 21.62 -3.93
CA ALA A 85 5.31 22.31 -5.21
C ALA A 85 4.58 23.67 -5.06
N ASP A 86 3.46 23.69 -4.32
CA ASP A 86 2.70 24.93 -4.06
C ASP A 86 3.52 25.95 -3.27
N THR A 87 4.32 25.49 -2.31
CA THR A 87 5.20 26.35 -1.52
C THR A 87 6.31 26.95 -2.39
N ASP A 88 6.92 26.15 -3.26
CA ASP A 88 7.97 26.61 -4.17
C ASP A 88 7.44 27.58 -5.21
N ASP A 89 6.27 27.32 -5.80
CA ASP A 89 5.60 28.24 -6.75
C ASP A 89 5.22 29.57 -6.07
N GLY A 90 4.74 29.51 -4.83
CA GLY A 90 4.44 30.69 -4.02
C GLY A 90 5.68 31.53 -3.73
N ASN A 91 6.79 30.88 -3.38
CA ASN A 91 8.08 31.54 -3.15
C ASN A 91 8.65 32.13 -4.44
N ALA A 92 8.61 31.40 -5.56
CA ALA A 92 9.08 31.88 -6.86
C ALA A 92 8.27 33.10 -7.34
N SER A 93 6.96 33.08 -7.15
CA SER A 93 6.06 34.19 -7.51
C SER A 93 6.30 35.43 -6.63
N GLY A 94 6.57 35.25 -5.34
CA GLY A 94 6.85 36.33 -4.40
C GLY A 94 8.25 36.95 -4.55
N LEU A 95 9.25 36.16 -4.95
CA LEU A 95 10.64 36.60 -5.13
C LEU A 95 10.95 37.09 -6.56
N GLY A 96 10.22 36.62 -7.57
CA GLY A 96 10.33 37.09 -8.96
C GLY A 96 9.69 38.46 -9.22
N GLY A 97 8.91 38.97 -8.27
CA GLY A 97 8.26 40.29 -8.33
C GLY A 97 9.11 41.41 -7.72
N LYS A 98 10.29 41.70 -8.29
CA LYS A 98 10.96 43.03 -8.36
C LYS A 98 12.42 42.86 -8.83
N ALA A 99 12.65 43.14 -10.10
CA ALA A 99 13.89 43.71 -10.64
C ALA A 99 13.51 44.69 -11.75
#